data_AF-A0A7T1ALP8-F1
#
_entry.id   AF-A0A7T1ALP8-F1
#
_cell.length_a   1.000
_cell.length_b   1.000
_cell.length_c   1.000
_cell.angle_alpha   90.00
_cell.angle_beta   90.00
_cell.angle_gamma   90.00
#
_symmetry.space_group_name_H-M   'P 1'
#
loop_
_entity.id
_entity.type
_entity.pdbx_description
1 polymer ?
#
loop_
_entity_poly.entity_id
_entity_poly.type
_entity_poly.pdbx_seq_one_letter_code
_entity_poly.pdbx_strand_id
1 'polypeptide(L)'
;MEEKKGNQCPICGRPSLYTSTEGKCIFHAKAEEKDEDEFKEELRLLLKDKNFDFNFNGFVFIGDIDFNRDYNIKKFINASFEKAVFNGKMTFYDIQFNESTSFDDTVFYGESYFIGSHFNGYTAFFGIIFSKKTSFDGTKFNEKVDFYFVYFYGETIFTEVRFEKGAIFDNVEFNQYGNFFDTHFSEGTNFSNIFFQGNINFTYAYLENVNMSGIFLSDNTQVCFNGTRLRNTWIIKGNIEKHIQAENEKKYGEARETYLLLKNNFHSIGRYEDESWAFKKEKDMERKDFWEKFCKGKNYEQEEIKQATEESKTTGKKNKREWKYFKNWLCSWFINLLYGYGERPGNVIIVSGGIILLFTFLYTYFGIVDNLINNGTSKNIFNCLYFSIVTFTTLGFGDLSPQPIPTLRLLTSIEAFIGAFMMALFIYTFARRTGGR
;
A
#
# COMPACT_ATOMS: atom_id res chain seq x y z
N MET A 1 21.43 -53.85 29.89
CA MET A 1 20.69 -54.58 28.85
C MET A 1 19.77 -53.57 28.22
N GLU A 2 20.22 -52.92 27.14
CA GLU A 2 19.34 -52.04 26.36
C GLU A 2 18.39 -52.92 25.56
N GLU A 3 17.09 -52.80 25.82
CA GLU A 3 16.06 -53.37 24.98
C GLU A 3 16.27 -52.88 23.55
N LYS A 4 16.59 -53.80 22.62
CA LYS A 4 16.54 -53.53 21.19
C LYS A 4 15.11 -53.14 20.83
N LYS A 5 14.86 -51.83 20.74
CA LYS A 5 13.62 -51.25 20.20
C LYS A 5 13.40 -51.76 18.78
N GLY A 6 12.13 -51.95 18.43
CA GLY A 6 11.68 -52.74 17.27
C GLY A 6 12.40 -52.42 15.95
N ASN A 7 12.64 -53.46 15.15
CA ASN A 7 13.34 -53.41 13.86
C ASN A 7 12.60 -52.60 12.76
N GLN A 8 11.47 -51.96 13.10
CA GLN A 8 10.60 -51.27 12.16
C GLN A 8 10.18 -49.92 12.72
N CYS A 9 10.20 -48.92 11.85
CA CYS A 9 9.78 -47.56 12.14
C CYS A 9 8.30 -47.54 12.57
N PRO A 10 7.96 -46.93 13.71
CA PRO A 10 6.59 -46.90 14.21
C PRO A 10 5.63 -46.09 13.33
N ILE A 11 6.15 -45.27 12.41
CA ILE A 11 5.36 -44.37 11.56
C ILE A 11 5.02 -45.01 10.21
N CYS A 12 5.96 -45.71 9.59
CA CYS A 12 5.80 -46.22 8.23
C CYS A 12 6.16 -47.71 8.04
N GLY A 13 6.58 -48.41 9.11
CA GLY A 13 6.93 -49.83 9.06
C GLY A 13 8.26 -50.16 8.35
N ARG A 14 8.94 -49.18 7.75
CA ARG A 14 10.27 -49.37 7.14
C ARG A 14 11.32 -49.78 8.17
N PRO A 15 12.41 -50.45 7.78
CA PRO A 15 13.50 -50.78 8.71
C PRO A 15 13.97 -49.56 9.50
N SER A 16 14.13 -49.73 10.81
CA SER A 16 14.67 -48.69 11.68
C SER A 16 16.13 -48.44 11.35
N LEU A 17 16.54 -47.17 11.34
CA LEU A 17 17.93 -46.78 11.21
C LEU A 17 18.68 -47.20 12.48
N TYR A 18 19.85 -47.83 12.33
CA TYR A 18 20.63 -48.35 13.47
C TYR A 18 21.02 -47.25 14.48
N THR A 19 21.30 -46.04 13.99
CA THR A 19 21.68 -44.88 14.79
C THR A 19 20.48 -44.21 15.48
N SER A 20 19.23 -44.60 15.17
CA SER A 20 18.06 -43.91 15.70
C SER A 20 17.73 -44.32 17.13
N THR A 21 17.74 -43.34 18.03
CA THR A 21 17.41 -43.53 19.46
C THR A 21 15.91 -43.85 19.70
N GLU A 22 15.07 -43.48 18.73
CA GLU A 22 13.62 -43.66 18.75
C GLU A 22 13.15 -44.83 17.87
N GLY A 23 14.07 -45.59 17.25
CA GLY A 23 13.75 -46.70 16.36
C GLY A 23 13.09 -46.27 15.04
N LYS A 24 13.33 -45.03 14.59
CA LYS A 24 12.76 -44.48 13.35
C LYS A 24 13.61 -44.86 12.14
N CYS A 25 13.02 -44.89 10.95
CA CYS A 25 13.75 -45.15 9.70
C CYS A 25 14.53 -43.90 9.24
N ILE A 26 15.36 -44.07 8.20
CA ILE A 26 16.16 -42.98 7.60
C ILE A 26 15.33 -41.74 7.22
N PHE A 27 14.03 -41.89 6.91
CA PHE A 27 13.16 -40.76 6.57
C PHE A 27 12.59 -40.04 7.80
N HIS A 28 12.30 -40.76 8.89
CA HIS A 28 11.62 -40.22 10.08
C HIS A 28 12.55 -39.90 11.25
N ALA A 29 13.77 -40.44 11.26
CA ALA A 29 14.80 -40.16 12.27
C ALA A 29 15.14 -38.65 12.32
N LYS A 30 15.80 -38.20 13.39
CA LYS A 30 16.23 -36.80 13.52
C LYS A 30 17.37 -36.49 12.54
N ALA A 31 17.56 -35.22 12.20
CA ALA A 31 18.60 -34.83 11.25
C ALA A 31 20.01 -35.25 11.71
N GLU A 32 20.32 -35.17 13.00
CA GLU A 32 21.64 -35.52 13.55
C GLU A 32 21.92 -37.04 13.54
N GLU A 33 20.89 -37.87 13.37
CA GLU A 33 21.01 -39.33 13.37
C GLU A 33 21.33 -39.89 11.97
N LYS A 34 21.31 -39.06 10.92
CA LYS A 34 21.35 -39.48 9.52
C LYS A 34 22.66 -39.12 8.83
N ASP A 35 23.09 -39.98 7.91
CA ASP A 35 24.08 -39.65 6.90
C ASP A 35 23.38 -39.07 5.65
N GLU A 36 23.91 -37.99 5.10
CA GLU A 36 23.29 -37.26 3.98
C GLU A 36 23.33 -38.06 2.68
N ASP A 37 24.44 -38.75 2.39
CA ASP A 37 24.58 -39.55 1.18
C ASP A 37 23.66 -40.78 1.23
N GLU A 38 23.60 -41.46 2.39
CA GLU A 38 22.67 -42.57 2.61
C GLU A 38 21.21 -42.12 2.46
N PHE A 39 20.83 -40.98 3.04
CA PHE A 39 19.48 -40.44 2.92
C PHE A 39 19.12 -40.13 1.46
N LYS A 40 20.01 -39.49 0.70
CA LYS A 40 19.75 -39.12 -0.70
C LYS A 40 19.63 -40.35 -1.60
N GLU A 41 20.42 -41.38 -1.38
CA GLU A 41 20.29 -42.63 -2.13
C GLU A 41 18.99 -43.36 -1.81
N GLU A 42 18.59 -43.46 -0.53
CA GLU A 42 17.30 -44.03 -0.15
C GLU A 42 16.11 -43.23 -0.71
N LEU A 43 16.21 -41.89 -0.73
CA LEU A 43 15.22 -41.03 -1.37
C LEU A 43 15.16 -41.27 -2.89
N ARG A 44 16.32 -41.43 -3.55
CA ARG A 44 16.39 -41.76 -4.98
C ARG A 44 15.70 -43.09 -5.29
N LEU A 45 15.87 -44.09 -4.43
CA LEU A 45 15.21 -45.39 -4.57
C LEU A 45 13.70 -45.27 -4.38
N LEU A 46 13.25 -44.48 -3.40
CA LEU A 46 11.83 -44.22 -3.15
C LEU A 46 11.16 -43.52 -4.34
N LEU A 47 11.83 -42.53 -4.92
CA LEU A 47 11.32 -41.74 -6.06
C LEU A 47 11.44 -42.45 -7.41
N LYS A 48 12.07 -43.63 -7.46
CA LYS A 48 12.19 -44.42 -8.70
C LYS A 48 10.84 -45.00 -9.13
N ASP A 49 9.91 -45.17 -8.19
CA ASP A 49 8.53 -45.56 -8.50
C ASP A 49 7.85 -44.43 -9.28
N LYS A 50 7.46 -44.72 -10.52
CA LYS A 50 6.89 -43.73 -11.45
C LYS A 50 5.37 -43.61 -11.33
N ASN A 51 4.80 -44.01 -10.19
CA ASN A 51 3.40 -43.72 -9.89
C ASN A 51 3.17 -42.21 -9.63
N PHE A 52 4.21 -41.47 -9.26
CA PHE A 52 4.17 -40.05 -8.89
C PHE A 52 3.21 -39.73 -7.74
N ASP A 53 2.81 -40.74 -6.96
CA ASP A 53 1.98 -40.60 -5.77
C ASP A 53 2.87 -40.81 -4.55
N PHE A 54 3.17 -39.73 -3.84
CA PHE A 54 4.17 -39.75 -2.79
C PHE A 54 3.63 -39.15 -1.48
N ASN A 55 3.73 -39.95 -0.42
CA ASN A 55 3.47 -39.54 0.94
C ASN A 55 4.80 -39.37 1.68
N PHE A 56 5.14 -38.11 1.98
CA PHE A 56 6.32 -37.70 2.73
C PHE A 56 5.97 -37.24 4.15
N ASN A 57 4.83 -37.68 4.69
CA ASN A 57 4.37 -37.20 5.99
C ASN A 57 5.38 -37.53 7.09
N GLY A 58 5.73 -36.51 7.86
CA GLY A 58 6.73 -36.59 8.93
C GLY A 58 8.17 -36.79 8.46
N PHE A 59 8.45 -36.74 7.15
CA PHE A 59 9.82 -36.91 6.65
C PHE A 59 10.70 -35.76 7.11
N VAL A 60 11.90 -36.09 7.58
CA VAL A 60 12.95 -35.12 7.93
C VAL A 60 14.00 -35.15 6.82
N PHE A 61 13.88 -34.24 5.86
CA PHE A 61 14.84 -34.07 4.79
C PHE A 61 16.12 -33.39 5.29
N ILE A 62 17.27 -33.94 4.90
CA ILE A 62 18.60 -33.41 5.20
C ILE A 62 19.37 -33.12 3.92
N GLY A 63 20.30 -32.17 4.00
CA GLY A 63 20.99 -31.64 2.84
C GLY A 63 20.08 -30.81 1.92
N ASP A 64 20.68 -30.30 0.85
CA ASP A 64 19.94 -29.60 -0.20
C ASP A 64 19.25 -30.61 -1.13
N ILE A 65 17.98 -30.35 -1.44
CA ILE A 65 17.10 -31.22 -2.21
C ILE A 65 16.49 -30.44 -3.39
N ASP A 66 16.78 -30.87 -4.61
CA ASP A 66 16.11 -30.40 -5.82
C ASP A 66 15.39 -31.58 -6.50
N PHE A 67 14.06 -31.63 -6.40
CA PHE A 67 13.27 -32.74 -6.97
C PHE A 67 13.43 -32.86 -8.49
N ASN A 68 13.58 -31.75 -9.20
CA ASN A 68 13.69 -31.75 -10.65
C ASN A 68 15.13 -32.15 -11.07
N ARG A 69 16.13 -31.42 -10.59
CA ARG A 69 17.53 -31.63 -10.99
C ARG A 69 18.10 -32.95 -10.47
N ASP A 70 17.88 -33.25 -9.19
CA ASP A 70 18.58 -34.36 -8.53
C ASP A 70 17.84 -35.69 -8.74
N TYR A 71 16.50 -35.65 -8.89
CA TYR A 71 15.64 -36.83 -8.96
C TYR A 71 14.78 -36.94 -10.23
N ASN A 72 14.87 -35.98 -11.16
CA ASN A 72 14.10 -35.94 -12.43
C ASN A 72 12.58 -36.04 -12.21
N ILE A 73 12.09 -35.48 -11.11
CA ILE A 73 10.66 -35.37 -10.82
C ILE A 73 10.15 -34.07 -11.43
N LYS A 74 9.29 -34.22 -12.44
CA LYS A 74 8.62 -33.10 -13.12
C LYS A 74 7.17 -32.93 -12.71
N LYS A 75 6.61 -33.95 -12.05
CA LYS A 75 5.23 -33.93 -11.58
C LYS A 75 5.02 -34.78 -10.34
N PHE A 76 4.00 -34.39 -9.59
CA PHE A 76 3.34 -35.17 -8.54
C PHE A 76 1.88 -35.35 -8.96
N ILE A 77 1.35 -36.58 -8.83
CA ILE A 77 -0.10 -36.80 -8.92
C ILE A 77 -0.70 -36.38 -7.58
N ASN A 78 -0.53 -37.19 -6.54
CA ASN A 78 -0.79 -36.80 -5.16
C ASN A 78 0.55 -36.59 -4.44
N ALA A 79 0.65 -35.50 -3.67
CA ALA A 79 1.80 -35.27 -2.80
C ALA A 79 1.34 -34.76 -1.45
N SER A 80 1.84 -35.38 -0.38
CA SER A 80 1.61 -34.93 0.98
C SER A 80 2.94 -34.78 1.68
N PHE A 81 3.17 -33.61 2.26
CA PHE A 81 4.35 -33.24 3.05
C PHE A 81 3.96 -32.90 4.48
N GLU A 82 2.79 -33.36 4.96
CA GLU A 82 2.28 -33.03 6.29
C GLU A 82 3.34 -33.33 7.37
N LYS A 83 3.65 -32.34 8.21
CA LYS A 83 4.67 -32.43 9.29
C LYS A 83 6.08 -32.77 8.80
N ALA A 84 6.36 -32.58 7.51
CA ALA A 84 7.71 -32.73 6.99
C ALA A 84 8.63 -31.61 7.50
N VAL A 85 9.92 -31.88 7.56
CA VAL A 85 10.95 -30.94 7.98
C VAL A 85 12.05 -30.90 6.93
N PHE A 86 12.36 -29.73 6.40
CA PHE A 86 13.45 -29.53 5.44
C PHE A 86 14.60 -28.75 6.10
N ASN A 87 15.72 -29.43 6.38
CA ASN A 87 16.87 -28.82 7.06
C ASN A 87 17.76 -28.01 6.11
N GLY A 88 17.93 -28.49 4.87
CA GLY A 88 18.67 -27.79 3.82
C GLY A 88 17.75 -27.04 2.86
N LYS A 89 18.34 -26.49 1.80
CA LYS A 89 17.59 -25.79 0.74
C LYS A 89 16.68 -26.76 0.00
N MET A 90 15.44 -26.35 -0.24
CA MET A 90 14.44 -27.14 -0.94
C MET A 90 14.03 -26.44 -2.24
N THR A 91 14.10 -27.16 -3.37
CA THR A 91 13.75 -26.65 -4.70
C THR A 91 12.73 -27.53 -5.43
N PHE A 92 11.58 -26.95 -5.73
CA PHE A 92 10.57 -27.41 -6.68
C PHE A 92 10.59 -26.45 -7.89
N TYR A 93 11.48 -26.70 -8.85
CA TYR A 93 11.58 -25.88 -10.05
C TYR A 93 10.76 -26.48 -11.19
N ASP A 94 9.79 -25.73 -11.72
CA ASP A 94 8.95 -26.11 -12.86
C ASP A 94 8.29 -27.50 -12.68
N ILE A 95 7.76 -27.76 -11.48
CA ILE A 95 7.08 -29.00 -11.13
C ILE A 95 5.56 -28.84 -11.18
N GLN A 96 4.86 -29.82 -11.75
CA GLN A 96 3.40 -29.89 -11.77
C GLN A 96 2.85 -30.75 -10.62
N PHE A 97 2.05 -30.16 -9.74
CA PHE A 97 1.25 -30.87 -8.74
C PHE A 97 -0.17 -31.02 -9.28
N ASN A 98 -0.52 -32.22 -9.74
CA ASN A 98 -1.73 -32.43 -10.53
C ASN A 98 -2.99 -32.52 -9.69
N GLU A 99 -2.92 -33.18 -8.54
CA GLU A 99 -4.02 -33.28 -7.58
C GLU A 99 -3.74 -32.45 -6.33
N SER A 100 -4.56 -32.65 -5.29
CA SER A 100 -4.45 -31.89 -4.04
C SER A 100 -3.09 -32.13 -3.38
N THR A 101 -2.50 -31.05 -2.86
CA THR A 101 -1.20 -31.09 -2.18
C THR A 101 -1.30 -30.47 -0.80
N SER A 102 -0.86 -31.18 0.23
CA SER A 102 -0.80 -30.63 1.60
C SER A 102 0.65 -30.45 2.05
N PHE A 103 0.93 -29.28 2.62
CA PHE A 103 2.16 -28.97 3.34
C PHE A 103 1.88 -28.71 4.83
N ASP A 104 0.74 -29.16 5.35
CA ASP A 104 0.31 -28.76 6.69
C ASP A 104 1.35 -29.11 7.77
N ASP A 105 1.58 -28.18 8.69
CA ASP A 105 2.59 -28.24 9.75
C ASP A 105 4.04 -28.50 9.25
N THR A 106 4.35 -28.19 7.99
CA THR A 106 5.71 -28.33 7.45
C THR A 106 6.63 -27.22 7.97
N VAL A 107 7.88 -27.57 8.23
CA VAL A 107 8.93 -26.61 8.63
C VAL A 107 10.07 -26.61 7.62
N PHE A 108 10.35 -25.45 7.04
CA PHE A 108 11.52 -25.20 6.19
C PHE A 108 12.55 -24.39 6.97
N TYR A 109 13.66 -25.03 7.39
CA TYR A 109 14.79 -24.36 8.02
C TYR A 109 15.76 -23.76 6.98
N GLY A 110 15.86 -24.40 5.81
CA GLY A 110 16.58 -23.89 4.66
C GLY A 110 15.77 -22.88 3.83
N GLU A 111 16.37 -22.41 2.74
CA GLU A 111 15.65 -21.63 1.72
C GLU A 111 14.69 -22.53 0.96
N SER A 112 13.51 -22.02 0.57
CA SER A 112 12.51 -22.81 -0.16
C SER A 112 12.12 -22.12 -1.47
N TYR A 113 12.08 -22.89 -2.56
CA TYR A 113 11.87 -22.40 -3.91
C TYR A 113 10.82 -23.24 -4.62
N PHE A 114 9.71 -22.64 -5.03
CA PHE A 114 8.63 -23.24 -5.82
C PHE A 114 8.58 -22.65 -7.24
N ILE A 115 9.72 -22.21 -7.76
CA ILE A 115 9.81 -21.34 -8.93
C ILE A 115 9.19 -22.01 -10.17
N GLY A 116 8.25 -21.33 -10.83
CA GLY A 116 7.56 -21.79 -12.04
C GLY A 116 6.65 -23.02 -11.83
N SER A 117 6.44 -23.47 -10.60
CA SER A 117 5.59 -24.63 -10.33
C SER A 117 4.11 -24.36 -10.59
N HIS A 118 3.37 -25.43 -10.87
CA HIS A 118 1.94 -25.39 -11.14
C HIS A 118 1.18 -26.30 -10.18
N PHE A 119 0.31 -25.73 -9.36
CA PHE A 119 -0.61 -26.45 -8.48
C PHE A 119 -1.99 -26.50 -9.14
N ASN A 120 -2.37 -27.68 -9.62
CA ASN A 120 -3.60 -27.94 -10.36
C ASN A 120 -4.74 -28.46 -9.48
N GLY A 121 -4.43 -28.93 -8.27
CA GLY A 121 -5.40 -29.26 -7.23
C GLY A 121 -5.41 -28.23 -6.10
N TYR A 122 -6.29 -28.46 -5.12
CA TYR A 122 -6.32 -27.67 -3.89
C TYR A 122 -5.00 -27.79 -3.13
N THR A 123 -4.46 -26.66 -2.66
CA THR A 123 -3.20 -26.64 -1.91
C THR A 123 -3.41 -26.07 -0.51
N ALA A 124 -3.03 -26.86 0.50
CA ALA A 124 -3.11 -26.46 1.90
C ALA A 124 -1.73 -26.10 2.46
N PHE A 125 -1.65 -24.90 3.03
CA PHE A 125 -0.53 -24.41 3.80
C PHE A 125 -1.03 -24.00 5.20
N PHE A 126 -1.36 -24.99 6.05
CA PHE A 126 -1.72 -24.76 7.45
C PHE A 126 -0.50 -24.84 8.36
N GLY A 127 -0.28 -23.84 9.22
CA GLY A 127 0.71 -23.93 10.31
C GLY A 127 2.17 -23.97 9.86
N ILE A 128 2.48 -23.51 8.65
CA ILE A 128 3.81 -23.66 8.06
C ILE A 128 4.78 -22.59 8.54
N ILE A 129 6.03 -23.01 8.71
CA ILE A 129 7.13 -22.14 9.07
C ILE A 129 8.19 -22.12 7.96
N PHE A 130 8.41 -20.94 7.39
CA PHE A 130 9.52 -20.66 6.49
C PHE A 130 10.58 -19.83 7.23
N SER A 131 11.67 -20.48 7.65
CA SER A 131 12.70 -19.86 8.51
C SER A 131 13.64 -18.92 7.74
N LYS A 132 13.81 -19.16 6.44
CA LYS A 132 14.67 -18.39 5.54
C LYS A 132 13.89 -17.90 4.33
N LYS A 133 14.61 -17.36 3.35
CA LYS A 133 14.05 -16.87 2.09
C LYS A 133 13.15 -17.91 1.43
N THR A 134 11.99 -17.47 0.97
CA THR A 134 11.01 -18.30 0.27
C THR A 134 10.59 -17.63 -1.03
N SER A 135 10.57 -18.39 -2.12
CA SER A 135 10.16 -17.89 -3.43
C SER A 135 9.13 -18.78 -4.09
N PHE A 136 8.02 -18.17 -4.48
CA PHE A 136 7.00 -18.70 -5.36
C PHE A 136 7.06 -18.04 -6.74
N ASP A 137 8.19 -17.44 -7.13
CA ASP A 137 8.31 -16.71 -8.41
C ASP A 137 7.76 -17.50 -9.62
N GLY A 138 6.84 -16.89 -10.36
CA GLY A 138 6.15 -17.49 -11.51
C GLY A 138 5.25 -18.69 -11.20
N THR A 139 4.94 -18.97 -9.92
CA THR A 139 4.08 -20.10 -9.52
C THR A 139 2.63 -19.84 -9.92
N LYS A 140 1.95 -20.90 -10.33
CA LYS A 140 0.51 -20.86 -10.64
C LYS A 140 -0.29 -21.77 -9.72
N PHE A 141 -1.32 -21.22 -9.08
CA PHE A 141 -2.36 -21.97 -8.36
C PHE A 141 -3.65 -21.91 -9.18
N ASN A 142 -3.99 -23.02 -9.84
CA ASN A 142 -5.17 -23.13 -10.71
C ASN A 142 -6.47 -23.41 -9.93
N GLU A 143 -6.34 -23.97 -8.72
CA GLU A 143 -7.43 -24.13 -7.76
C GLU A 143 -7.18 -23.27 -6.52
N LYS A 144 -8.08 -23.34 -5.54
CA LYS A 144 -7.96 -22.61 -4.28
C LYS A 144 -6.69 -23.01 -3.52
N VAL A 145 -6.07 -22.01 -2.90
CA VAL A 145 -4.94 -22.20 -2.00
C VAL A 145 -5.18 -21.49 -0.67
N ASP A 146 -4.86 -22.19 0.40
CA ASP A 146 -5.18 -21.78 1.75
C ASP A 146 -3.89 -21.63 2.57
N PHE A 147 -3.54 -20.38 2.88
CA PHE A 147 -2.45 -20.01 3.78
C PHE A 147 -3.05 -19.65 5.14
N TYR A 148 -3.07 -20.61 6.06
CA TYR A 148 -3.57 -20.44 7.42
C TYR A 148 -2.43 -20.57 8.42
N PHE A 149 -2.25 -19.59 9.32
CA PHE A 149 -1.20 -19.63 10.34
C PHE A 149 0.20 -19.85 9.76
N VAL A 150 0.53 -19.14 8.67
CA VAL A 150 1.82 -19.26 7.99
C VAL A 150 2.78 -18.17 8.45
N TYR A 151 4.01 -18.55 8.77
CA TYR A 151 5.06 -17.66 9.26
C TYR A 151 6.23 -17.60 8.28
N PHE A 152 6.45 -16.42 7.70
CA PHE A 152 7.60 -16.12 6.86
C PHE A 152 8.64 -15.29 7.62
N TYR A 153 9.69 -15.95 8.13
CA TYR A 153 10.78 -15.29 8.85
C TYR A 153 11.81 -14.62 7.93
N GLY A 154 11.97 -15.12 6.70
CA GLY A 154 12.84 -14.55 5.68
C GLY A 154 12.10 -13.74 4.62
N GLU A 155 12.84 -13.19 3.66
CA GLU A 155 12.27 -12.52 2.49
C GLU A 155 11.34 -13.46 1.73
N THR A 156 10.17 -12.96 1.33
CA THR A 156 9.17 -13.77 0.61
C THR A 156 8.86 -13.16 -0.75
N ILE A 157 8.97 -13.98 -1.79
CA ILE A 157 8.83 -13.57 -3.19
C ILE A 157 7.62 -14.28 -3.79
N PHE A 158 6.63 -13.50 -4.20
CA PHE A 158 5.43 -13.91 -4.94
C PHE A 158 5.38 -13.23 -6.33
N THR A 159 6.53 -12.93 -6.93
CA THR A 159 6.59 -12.26 -8.24
C THR A 159 5.94 -13.10 -9.31
N GLU A 160 5.12 -12.47 -10.17
CA GLU A 160 4.43 -13.11 -11.30
C GLU A 160 3.56 -14.32 -10.90
N VAL A 161 3.18 -14.43 -9.62
CA VAL A 161 2.32 -15.51 -9.13
C VAL A 161 0.88 -15.31 -9.58
N ARG A 162 0.20 -16.40 -9.93
CA ARG A 162 -1.22 -16.36 -10.31
C ARG A 162 -2.07 -17.24 -9.40
N PHE A 163 -3.02 -16.64 -8.71
CA PHE A 163 -4.08 -17.32 -7.96
C PHE A 163 -5.36 -17.28 -8.79
N GLU A 164 -5.72 -18.35 -9.49
CA GLU A 164 -6.80 -18.35 -10.50
C GLU A 164 -8.21 -18.49 -9.91
N LYS A 165 -8.36 -19.15 -8.75
CA LYS A 165 -9.66 -19.39 -8.08
C LYS A 165 -9.75 -18.88 -6.65
N GLY A 166 -8.94 -17.88 -6.32
CA GLY A 166 -8.82 -17.25 -5.02
C GLY A 166 -7.73 -17.87 -4.14
N ALA A 167 -7.21 -17.05 -3.23
CA ALA A 167 -6.30 -17.46 -2.18
C ALA A 167 -6.76 -16.92 -0.83
N ILE A 168 -6.74 -17.75 0.20
CA ILE A 168 -7.03 -17.31 1.56
C ILE A 168 -5.71 -17.11 2.29
N PHE A 169 -5.48 -15.91 2.79
CA PHE A 169 -4.39 -15.59 3.68
C PHE A 169 -4.99 -15.19 5.02
N ASP A 170 -4.94 -16.10 6.00
CA ASP A 170 -5.49 -15.89 7.32
C ASP A 170 -4.48 -16.17 8.43
N ASN A 171 -4.27 -15.21 9.33
CA ASN A 171 -3.25 -15.28 10.37
C ASN A 171 -1.84 -15.50 9.80
N VAL A 172 -1.49 -14.77 8.73
CA VAL A 172 -0.18 -14.87 8.07
C VAL A 172 0.76 -13.77 8.57
N GLU A 173 2.02 -14.10 8.84
CA GLU A 173 3.02 -13.14 9.30
C GLU A 173 4.23 -13.07 8.36
N PHE A 174 4.56 -11.86 7.93
CA PHE A 174 5.75 -11.55 7.13
C PHE A 174 6.74 -10.72 7.95
N ASN A 175 7.81 -11.33 8.44
CA ASN A 175 8.80 -10.64 9.29
C ASN A 175 9.83 -9.82 8.50
N GLN A 176 9.96 -10.11 7.21
CA GLN A 176 10.87 -9.42 6.29
C GLN A 176 10.11 -8.93 5.06
N TYR A 177 10.83 -8.52 4.02
CA TYR A 177 10.27 -8.00 2.78
C TYR A 177 9.33 -9.00 2.09
N GLY A 178 8.12 -8.55 1.76
CA GLY A 178 7.11 -9.29 0.99
C GLY A 178 6.93 -8.70 -0.41
N ASN A 179 7.28 -9.46 -1.44
CA ASN A 179 7.26 -8.98 -2.82
C ASN A 179 6.14 -9.63 -3.65
N PHE A 180 5.11 -8.86 -3.99
CA PHE A 180 3.98 -9.26 -4.83
C PHE A 180 3.99 -8.53 -6.19
N PHE A 181 5.19 -8.34 -6.76
CA PHE A 181 5.34 -7.70 -8.06
C PHE A 181 4.63 -8.51 -9.16
N ASP A 182 3.75 -7.86 -9.92
CA ASP A 182 2.96 -8.49 -11.01
C ASP A 182 2.19 -9.76 -10.56
N THR A 183 1.84 -9.85 -9.28
CA THR A 183 1.02 -10.95 -8.77
C THR A 183 -0.44 -10.75 -9.17
N HIS A 184 -1.08 -11.81 -9.65
CA HIS A 184 -2.49 -11.83 -9.98
C HIS A 184 -3.32 -12.51 -8.88
N PHE A 185 -4.13 -11.71 -8.18
CA PHE A 185 -5.14 -12.20 -7.24
C PHE A 185 -6.51 -12.17 -7.91
N SER A 186 -7.13 -13.34 -8.07
CA SER A 186 -8.51 -13.43 -8.57
C SER A 186 -9.54 -13.07 -7.51
N GLU A 187 -10.79 -12.92 -7.97
CA GLU A 187 -11.95 -12.74 -7.10
C GLU A 187 -12.05 -13.88 -6.05
N GLY A 188 -12.38 -13.50 -4.82
CA GLY A 188 -12.42 -14.43 -3.67
C GLY A 188 -11.11 -14.50 -2.89
N THR A 189 -10.05 -13.84 -3.34
CA THR A 189 -8.84 -13.67 -2.52
C THR A 189 -9.14 -12.81 -1.30
N ASN A 190 -8.74 -13.31 -0.12
CA ASN A 190 -8.99 -12.64 1.16
C ASN A 190 -7.71 -12.57 2.00
N PHE A 191 -7.43 -11.37 2.50
CA PHE A 191 -6.35 -11.08 3.43
C PHE A 191 -6.97 -10.74 4.79
N SER A 192 -7.06 -11.74 5.67
CA SER A 192 -7.58 -11.61 7.04
C SER A 192 -6.46 -11.77 8.07
N ASN A 193 -6.38 -10.85 9.01
CA ASN A 193 -5.36 -10.88 10.07
C ASN A 193 -3.94 -11.15 9.58
N ILE A 194 -3.48 -10.39 8.58
CA ILE A 194 -2.12 -10.50 8.07
C ILE A 194 -1.28 -9.40 8.67
N PHE A 195 -0.12 -9.78 9.20
CA PHE A 195 0.82 -8.85 9.78
C PHE A 195 2.08 -8.75 8.93
N PHE A 196 2.43 -7.54 8.52
CA PHE A 196 3.69 -7.25 7.85
C PHE A 196 4.58 -6.41 8.76
N GLN A 197 5.77 -6.94 9.07
CA GLN A 197 6.85 -6.19 9.72
C GLN A 197 7.77 -5.54 8.69
N GLY A 198 8.10 -6.27 7.62
CA GLY A 198 8.91 -5.76 6.50
C GLY A 198 8.09 -5.02 5.45
N ASN A 199 8.79 -4.33 4.54
CA ASN A 199 8.16 -3.59 3.43
C ASN A 199 7.41 -4.53 2.48
N ILE A 200 6.39 -3.98 1.81
CA ILE A 200 5.51 -4.70 0.89
C ILE A 200 5.55 -4.04 -0.47
N ASN A 201 5.69 -4.85 -1.52
CA ASN A 201 5.65 -4.38 -2.89
C ASN A 201 4.48 -4.99 -3.66
N PHE A 202 3.49 -4.17 -4.01
CA PHE A 202 2.38 -4.54 -4.91
C PHE A 202 2.53 -3.94 -6.31
N THR A 203 3.74 -3.56 -6.72
CA THR A 203 3.97 -2.94 -8.04
C THR A 203 3.41 -3.83 -9.15
N TYR A 204 2.54 -3.29 -10.00
CA TYR A 204 1.79 -4.00 -11.05
C TYR A 204 0.87 -5.15 -10.60
N ALA A 205 0.72 -5.40 -9.29
CA ALA A 205 -0.20 -6.42 -8.79
C ALA A 205 -1.65 -6.15 -9.23
N TYR A 206 -2.38 -7.22 -9.49
CA TYR A 206 -3.82 -7.19 -9.75
C TYR A 206 -4.58 -7.53 -8.48
N LEU A 207 -5.24 -6.53 -7.90
CA LEU A 207 -5.95 -6.60 -6.63
C LEU A 207 -7.45 -6.26 -6.77
N GLU A 208 -8.03 -6.45 -7.96
CA GLU A 208 -9.45 -6.15 -8.18
C GLU A 208 -10.36 -7.15 -7.47
N ASN A 209 -11.42 -6.67 -6.80
CA ASN A 209 -12.37 -7.50 -6.04
C ASN A 209 -11.72 -8.33 -4.90
N VAL A 210 -10.61 -7.84 -4.35
CA VAL A 210 -9.88 -8.49 -3.24
C VAL A 210 -10.25 -7.86 -1.91
N ASN A 211 -10.33 -8.65 -0.85
CA ASN A 211 -10.47 -8.13 0.51
C ASN A 211 -9.10 -7.98 1.19
N MET A 212 -8.70 -6.73 1.49
CA MET A 212 -7.45 -6.36 2.16
C MET A 212 -7.68 -5.63 3.50
N SER A 213 -8.89 -5.73 4.05
CA SER A 213 -9.25 -5.02 5.29
C SER A 213 -8.51 -5.54 6.52
N GLY A 214 -8.04 -6.79 6.49
CA GLY A 214 -7.31 -7.44 7.59
C GLY A 214 -5.80 -7.26 7.55
N ILE A 215 -5.25 -6.32 6.77
CA ILE A 215 -3.81 -6.05 6.73
C ILE A 215 -3.41 -5.11 7.87
N PHE A 216 -2.43 -5.54 8.65
CA PHE A 216 -1.80 -4.79 9.73
C PHE A 216 -0.32 -4.58 9.43
N LEU A 217 0.17 -3.36 9.62
CA LEU A 217 1.53 -2.94 9.28
C LEU A 217 2.25 -2.46 10.53
N SER A 218 3.54 -2.80 10.67
CA SER A 218 4.40 -2.20 11.69
C SER A 218 4.74 -0.75 11.36
N ASP A 219 5.13 0.06 12.35
CA ASP A 219 5.33 1.50 12.20
C ASP A 219 6.28 1.90 11.04
N ASN A 220 7.33 1.11 10.81
CA ASN A 220 8.34 1.39 9.78
C ASN A 220 8.04 0.74 8.42
N THR A 221 6.99 -0.07 8.34
CA THR A 221 6.63 -0.80 7.12
C THR A 221 6.17 0.17 6.03
N GLN A 222 6.66 -0.02 4.82
CA GLN A 222 6.28 0.74 3.64
C GLN A 222 5.55 -0.14 2.63
N VAL A 223 4.58 0.42 1.91
CA VAL A 223 3.79 -0.24 0.87
C VAL A 223 3.95 0.51 -0.45
N CYS A 224 4.39 -0.21 -1.48
CA CYS A 224 4.45 0.28 -2.85
C CYS A 224 3.22 -0.17 -3.66
N PHE A 225 2.51 0.79 -4.26
CA PHE A 225 1.35 0.54 -5.13
C PHE A 225 1.59 0.99 -6.59
N ASN A 226 2.84 1.12 -7.00
CA ASN A 226 3.17 1.67 -8.32
C ASN A 226 2.61 0.80 -9.44
N GLY A 227 1.72 1.35 -10.28
CA GLY A 227 1.11 0.61 -11.39
C GLY A 227 0.17 -0.52 -10.96
N THR A 228 -0.15 -0.65 -9.66
CA THR A 228 -1.11 -1.63 -9.15
C THR A 228 -2.49 -1.38 -9.75
N ARG A 229 -3.21 -2.47 -10.04
CA ARG A 229 -4.62 -2.43 -10.45
C ARG A 229 -5.48 -2.67 -9.24
N LEU A 230 -6.17 -1.62 -8.80
CA LEU A 230 -6.88 -1.59 -7.53
C LEU A 230 -8.28 -1.02 -7.79
N ARG A 231 -9.30 -1.88 -7.69
CA ARG A 231 -10.71 -1.57 -7.97
C ARG A 231 -11.61 -2.53 -7.21
N ASN A 232 -12.65 -1.99 -6.57
CA ASN A 232 -13.53 -2.77 -5.69
C ASN A 232 -12.74 -3.58 -4.63
N THR A 233 -11.60 -3.04 -4.21
CA THR A 233 -10.69 -3.67 -3.24
C THR A 233 -11.02 -3.13 -1.86
N TRP A 234 -11.36 -4.00 -0.91
CA TRP A 234 -11.71 -3.57 0.44
C TRP A 234 -10.44 -3.23 1.21
N ILE A 235 -10.20 -1.94 1.46
CA ILE A 235 -9.03 -1.44 2.19
C ILE A 235 -9.50 -0.47 3.29
N ILE A 236 -8.85 -0.55 4.45
CA ILE A 236 -9.03 0.40 5.55
C ILE A 236 -7.93 1.45 5.47
N LYS A 237 -8.31 2.72 5.24
CA LYS A 237 -7.37 3.86 5.18
C LYS A 237 -6.44 3.90 6.39
N GLY A 238 -6.97 3.72 7.60
CA GLY A 238 -6.21 3.81 8.85
C GLY A 238 -5.00 2.86 8.88
N ASN A 239 -5.08 1.73 8.17
CA ASN A 239 -4.01 0.73 8.14
C ASN A 239 -2.90 1.11 7.15
N ILE A 240 -3.15 2.00 6.18
CA ILE A 240 -2.20 2.31 5.10
C ILE A 240 -1.74 3.78 5.06
N GLU A 241 -2.43 4.69 5.74
CA GLU A 241 -2.27 6.14 5.53
C GLU A 241 -0.87 6.71 5.84
N LYS A 242 -0.08 6.02 6.66
CA LYS A 242 1.31 6.41 7.01
C LYS A 242 2.37 5.57 6.30
N HIS A 243 1.94 4.54 5.56
CA HIS A 243 2.81 3.50 5.01
C HIS A 243 3.03 3.65 3.51
N ILE A 244 2.54 4.72 2.87
CA ILE A 244 2.72 4.92 1.43
C ILE A 244 4.18 5.26 1.12
N GLN A 245 4.89 4.31 0.50
CA GLN A 245 6.33 4.39 0.25
C GLN A 245 6.73 5.65 -0.53
N ALA A 246 6.03 5.94 -1.63
CA ALA A 246 6.35 7.06 -2.49
C ALA A 246 6.24 8.43 -1.79
N GLU A 247 5.29 8.61 -0.84
CA GLU A 247 5.22 9.85 -0.06
C GLU A 247 6.39 9.95 0.92
N ASN A 248 6.74 8.86 1.59
CA ASN A 248 7.82 8.81 2.58
C ASN A 248 9.21 9.00 1.93
N GLU A 249 9.40 8.50 0.71
CA GLU A 249 10.59 8.74 -0.12
C GLU A 249 10.62 10.11 -0.81
N LYS A 250 9.57 10.94 -0.62
CA LYS A 250 9.41 12.26 -1.26
C LYS A 250 9.35 12.21 -2.79
N LYS A 251 8.94 11.08 -3.37
CA LYS A 251 8.67 10.93 -4.81
C LYS A 251 7.25 11.40 -5.11
N TYR A 252 7.04 12.71 -5.08
CA TYR A 252 5.68 13.29 -5.08
C TYR A 252 4.86 12.97 -6.34
N GLY A 253 5.51 12.80 -7.50
CA GLY A 253 4.85 12.34 -8.72
C GLY A 253 4.24 10.94 -8.58
N GLU A 254 5.02 9.97 -8.11
CA GLU A 254 4.56 8.58 -7.87
C GLU A 254 3.52 8.53 -6.74
N ALA A 255 3.73 9.31 -5.67
CA ALA A 255 2.79 9.42 -4.57
C ALA A 255 1.43 9.96 -5.05
N ARG A 256 1.42 10.95 -5.95
CA ARG A 256 0.20 11.48 -6.55
C ARG A 256 -0.58 10.38 -7.28
N GLU A 257 0.08 9.58 -8.11
CA GLU A 257 -0.56 8.47 -8.83
C GLU A 257 -1.11 7.40 -7.86
N THR A 258 -0.37 7.09 -6.79
CA THR A 258 -0.84 6.18 -5.73
C THR A 258 -2.12 6.71 -5.06
N TYR A 259 -2.17 7.99 -4.74
CA TYR A 259 -3.37 8.59 -4.14
C TYR A 259 -4.55 8.70 -5.10
N LEU A 260 -4.30 8.93 -6.40
CA LEU A 260 -5.32 8.85 -7.44
C LEU A 260 -5.92 7.45 -7.54
N LEU A 261 -5.08 6.41 -7.51
CA LEU A 261 -5.49 5.01 -7.48
C LEU A 261 -6.37 4.72 -6.26
N LEU A 262 -5.90 5.08 -5.05
CA LEU A 262 -6.65 4.88 -3.81
C LEU A 262 -7.99 5.62 -3.83
N LYS A 263 -8.02 6.86 -4.32
CA LYS A 263 -9.25 7.66 -4.48
C LYS A 263 -10.27 6.91 -5.34
N ASN A 264 -9.86 6.47 -6.53
CA ASN A 264 -10.75 5.77 -7.45
C ASN A 264 -11.27 4.45 -6.86
N ASN A 265 -10.45 3.74 -6.07
CA ASN A 265 -10.89 2.56 -5.37
C ASN A 265 -11.88 2.87 -4.24
N PHE A 266 -11.59 3.83 -3.37
CA PHE A 266 -12.50 4.22 -2.28
C PHE A 266 -13.87 4.65 -2.82
N HIS A 267 -13.87 5.35 -3.95
CA HIS A 267 -15.08 5.65 -4.69
C HIS A 267 -15.83 4.38 -5.10
N SER A 268 -15.12 3.41 -5.71
CA SER A 268 -15.74 2.15 -6.17
C SER A 268 -16.34 1.29 -5.06
N ILE A 269 -15.83 1.40 -3.82
CA ILE A 269 -16.36 0.69 -2.64
C ILE A 269 -17.29 1.55 -1.78
N GLY A 270 -17.67 2.76 -2.24
CA GLY A 270 -18.60 3.65 -1.53
C GLY A 270 -18.04 4.28 -0.24
N ARG A 271 -16.72 4.29 -0.04
CA ARG A 271 -16.07 4.87 1.15
C ARG A 271 -15.69 6.34 0.90
N TYR A 272 -16.70 7.18 0.72
CA TYR A 272 -16.55 8.60 0.34
C TYR A 272 -15.68 9.43 1.29
N GLU A 273 -15.67 9.14 2.59
CA GLU A 273 -14.81 9.89 3.54
C GLU A 273 -13.31 9.60 3.32
N ASP A 274 -12.97 8.38 2.95
CA ASP A 274 -11.61 7.97 2.63
C ASP A 274 -11.21 8.40 1.22
N GLU A 275 -12.17 8.41 0.28
CA GLU A 275 -12.01 9.04 -1.03
C GLU A 275 -11.62 10.52 -0.89
N SER A 276 -12.35 11.30 -0.08
CA SER A 276 -12.03 12.70 0.22
C SER A 276 -10.60 12.87 0.77
N TRP A 277 -10.15 11.95 1.63
CA TRP A 277 -8.78 11.95 2.14
C TRP A 277 -7.75 11.70 1.02
N ALA A 278 -7.97 10.67 0.20
CA ALA A 278 -7.08 10.31 -0.89
C ALA A 278 -7.02 11.42 -1.95
N PHE A 279 -8.16 12.02 -2.30
CA PHE A 279 -8.22 13.19 -3.19
C PHE A 279 -7.42 14.37 -2.64
N LYS A 280 -7.56 14.67 -1.35
CA LYS A 280 -6.77 15.75 -0.75
C LYS A 280 -5.27 15.44 -0.82
N LYS A 281 -4.87 14.22 -0.47
CA LYS A 281 -3.47 13.78 -0.53
C LYS A 281 -2.93 13.85 -1.96
N GLU A 282 -3.69 13.43 -2.96
CA GLU A 282 -3.37 13.60 -4.38
C GLU A 282 -3.02 15.07 -4.71
N LYS A 283 -3.86 16.02 -4.28
CA LYS A 283 -3.62 17.47 -4.50
C LYS A 283 -2.45 18.03 -3.71
N ASP A 284 -2.25 17.56 -2.48
CA ASP A 284 -1.08 17.93 -1.69
C ASP A 284 0.21 17.42 -2.34
N MET A 285 0.23 16.19 -2.89
CA MET A 285 1.38 15.64 -3.61
C MET A 285 1.63 16.39 -4.92
N GLU A 286 0.59 16.68 -5.70
CA GLU A 286 0.68 17.52 -6.91
C GLU A 286 1.29 18.89 -6.60
N ARG A 287 0.88 19.53 -5.50
CA ARG A 287 1.47 20.79 -5.05
C ARG A 287 2.96 20.63 -4.71
N LYS A 288 3.34 19.60 -3.95
CA LYS A 288 4.73 19.35 -3.57
C LYS A 288 5.60 19.04 -4.81
N ASP A 289 5.08 18.29 -5.78
CA ASP A 289 5.73 18.01 -7.06
C ASP A 289 6.01 19.30 -7.86
N PHE A 290 5.05 20.24 -7.93
CA PHE A 290 5.30 21.54 -8.56
C PHE A 290 6.43 22.32 -7.89
N TRP A 291 6.48 22.32 -6.55
CA TRP A 291 7.55 22.99 -5.81
C TRP A 291 8.90 22.34 -6.07
N GLU A 292 8.94 21.00 -6.03
CA GLU A 292 10.15 20.24 -6.28
C GLU A 292 10.69 20.51 -7.69
N LYS A 293 9.82 20.49 -8.72
CA LYS A 293 10.18 20.81 -10.11
C LYS A 293 10.66 22.25 -10.28
N PHE A 294 10.09 23.19 -9.53
CA PHE A 294 10.56 24.58 -9.49
C PHE A 294 11.94 24.71 -8.86
N CYS A 295 12.16 24.12 -7.67
CA CYS A 295 13.44 24.17 -6.96
C CYS A 295 14.55 23.41 -7.70
N LYS A 296 14.23 22.27 -8.31
CA LYS A 296 15.17 21.42 -9.06
C LYS A 296 15.42 21.90 -10.49
N GLY A 297 15.21 23.18 -10.83
CA GLY A 297 15.39 23.77 -12.17
C GLY A 297 16.72 23.52 -12.92
N LYS A 298 17.64 22.71 -12.36
CA LYS A 298 18.87 22.20 -12.98
C LYS A 298 18.98 20.67 -13.14
N ASN A 299 18.28 19.84 -12.36
CA ASN A 299 18.55 18.38 -12.30
C ASN A 299 17.50 17.49 -12.98
N TYR A 300 16.30 18.00 -13.29
CA TYR A 300 15.29 17.24 -14.05
C TYR A 300 15.68 17.11 -15.55
N GLU A 301 16.56 17.99 -16.03
CA GLU A 301 17.06 17.97 -17.41
C GLU A 301 18.02 16.81 -17.70
N GLN A 302 18.71 16.20 -16.73
CA GLN A 302 19.72 15.16 -17.06
C GLN A 302 19.13 13.78 -17.39
N GLU A 303 17.91 13.47 -16.97
CA GLU A 303 17.25 12.19 -17.24
C GLU A 303 16.33 12.26 -18.47
N GLU A 304 15.57 13.34 -18.68
CA GLU A 304 14.76 13.51 -19.90
C GLU A 304 15.61 13.84 -21.15
N ILE A 305 16.74 14.56 -21.02
CA ILE A 305 17.57 14.97 -22.18
C ILE A 305 18.44 13.82 -22.71
N LYS A 306 18.69 12.75 -21.95
CA LYS A 306 19.40 11.57 -22.49
C LYS A 306 18.57 10.78 -23.51
N GLN A 307 17.25 10.97 -23.57
CA GLN A 307 16.36 10.28 -24.51
C GLN A 307 15.91 11.16 -25.70
N ALA A 308 16.18 12.46 -25.68
CA ALA A 308 15.86 13.36 -26.77
C ALA A 308 17.15 13.95 -27.35
N THR A 309 17.60 13.34 -28.45
CA THR A 309 18.72 13.80 -29.27
C THR A 309 18.62 15.29 -29.60
N GLU A 310 19.79 15.94 -29.56
CA GLU A 310 20.16 17.22 -30.13
C GLU A 310 19.04 18.07 -30.73
N GLU A 311 18.57 19.10 -30.01
CA GLU A 311 18.31 20.40 -30.63
C GLU A 311 18.13 21.55 -29.62
N SER A 312 18.95 22.58 -29.84
CA SER A 312 18.74 23.99 -29.50
C SER A 312 18.99 24.47 -28.06
N LYS A 313 20.14 25.14 -27.93
CA LYS A 313 20.40 26.21 -26.95
C LYS A 313 19.33 27.30 -27.10
N THR A 314 18.49 27.54 -26.10
CA THR A 314 17.81 28.83 -25.93
C THR A 314 17.62 29.19 -24.45
N THR A 315 18.41 30.17 -23.99
CA THR A 315 18.39 30.77 -22.65
C THR A 315 17.17 31.66 -22.36
N GLY A 316 16.19 31.76 -23.28
CA GLY A 316 14.94 32.53 -23.10
C GLY A 316 13.67 31.70 -22.82
N LYS A 317 13.63 30.41 -23.17
CA LYS A 317 12.47 29.52 -22.90
C LYS A 317 12.49 28.90 -21.49
N LYS A 318 13.66 28.89 -20.85
CA LYS A 318 13.93 28.20 -19.57
C LYS A 318 13.23 28.89 -18.38
N ASN A 319 13.39 30.21 -18.24
CA ASN A 319 12.72 31.00 -17.18
C ASN A 319 11.19 30.93 -17.26
N LYS A 320 10.61 30.80 -18.46
CA LYS A 320 9.15 30.70 -18.65
C LYS A 320 8.59 29.36 -18.12
N ARG A 321 9.38 28.27 -18.21
CA ARG A 321 8.98 26.93 -17.76
C ARG A 321 9.08 26.77 -16.25
N GLU A 322 10.11 27.31 -15.61
CA GLU A 322 10.23 27.33 -14.14
C GLU A 322 9.12 28.19 -13.51
N TRP A 323 8.87 29.38 -14.07
CA TRP A 323 7.80 30.26 -13.61
C TRP A 323 6.40 29.63 -13.75
N LYS A 324 6.19 28.71 -14.70
CA LYS A 324 4.95 27.93 -14.82
C LYS A 324 4.72 27.06 -13.57
N TYR A 325 5.75 26.34 -13.10
CA TYR A 325 5.63 25.48 -11.91
C TYR A 325 5.40 26.31 -10.65
N PHE A 326 6.10 27.44 -10.50
CA PHE A 326 5.86 28.36 -9.38
C PHE A 326 4.42 28.91 -9.37
N LYS A 327 3.91 29.35 -10.52
CA LYS A 327 2.50 29.80 -10.63
C LYS A 327 1.52 28.70 -10.25
N ASN A 328 1.71 27.48 -10.76
CA ASN A 328 0.84 26.36 -10.45
C ASN A 328 0.89 25.99 -8.96
N TRP A 329 2.09 25.99 -8.38
CA TRP A 329 2.28 25.80 -6.94
C TRP A 329 1.55 26.89 -6.14
N LEU A 330 1.72 28.16 -6.49
CA LEU A 330 1.13 29.30 -5.79
C LEU A 330 -0.40 29.25 -5.87
N CYS A 331 -0.97 28.97 -7.05
CA CYS A 331 -2.40 28.76 -7.23
C CYS A 331 -2.91 27.60 -6.37
N SER A 332 -2.22 26.46 -6.38
CA SER A 332 -2.59 25.28 -5.59
C SER A 332 -2.51 25.54 -4.08
N TRP A 333 -1.47 26.25 -3.64
CA TRP A 333 -1.31 26.70 -2.26
C TRP A 333 -2.47 27.62 -1.85
N PHE A 334 -2.80 28.61 -2.67
CA PHE A 334 -3.88 29.55 -2.42
C PHE A 334 -5.24 28.85 -2.36
N ILE A 335 -5.52 27.92 -3.28
CA ILE A 335 -6.74 27.10 -3.28
C ILE A 335 -6.85 26.23 -2.00
N ASN A 336 -5.75 25.59 -1.59
CA ASN A 336 -5.74 24.80 -0.35
C ASN A 336 -6.00 25.68 0.88
N LEU A 337 -5.42 26.88 0.91
CA LEU A 337 -5.62 27.85 1.98
C LEU A 337 -7.09 28.28 2.06
N LEU A 338 -7.67 28.71 0.93
CA LEU A 338 -9.03 29.25 0.88
C LEU A 338 -10.08 28.22 1.30
N TYR A 339 -10.04 27.01 0.73
CA TYR A 339 -11.15 26.06 0.88
C TYR A 339 -10.73 24.58 0.83
N GLY A 340 -9.42 24.30 0.94
CA GLY A 340 -8.88 22.94 1.05
C GLY A 340 -9.20 22.07 -0.15
N TYR A 341 -9.13 22.62 -1.37
CA TYR A 341 -9.49 21.94 -2.63
C TYR A 341 -10.97 21.52 -2.75
N GLY A 342 -11.85 22.03 -1.89
CA GLY A 342 -13.28 21.69 -1.87
C GLY A 342 -13.68 20.87 -0.65
N GLU A 343 -12.70 20.37 0.11
CA GLU A 343 -12.91 19.37 1.16
C GLU A 343 -13.04 19.98 2.57
N ARG A 344 -12.73 21.28 2.76
CA ARG A 344 -12.68 21.92 4.09
C ARG A 344 -13.48 23.23 4.13
N PRO A 345 -14.80 23.19 4.37
CA PRO A 345 -15.60 24.42 4.52
C PRO A 345 -15.13 25.28 5.71
N GLY A 346 -14.56 24.67 6.76
CA GLY A 346 -13.98 25.41 7.88
C GLY A 346 -12.83 26.36 7.50
N ASN A 347 -12.07 26.07 6.44
CA ASN A 347 -11.04 26.99 5.95
C ASN A 347 -11.66 28.30 5.43
N VAL A 348 -12.81 28.21 4.77
CA VAL A 348 -13.53 29.37 4.23
C VAL A 348 -13.95 30.29 5.36
N ILE A 349 -14.48 29.74 6.46
CA ILE A 349 -14.88 30.50 7.66
C ILE A 349 -13.67 31.22 8.27
N ILE A 350 -12.55 30.52 8.45
CA ILE A 350 -11.33 31.09 9.05
C ILE A 350 -10.78 32.21 8.18
N VAL A 351 -10.69 31.99 6.86
CA VAL A 351 -10.21 33.01 5.91
C VAL A 351 -11.15 34.21 5.90
N SER A 352 -12.48 34.00 5.89
CA SER A 352 -13.46 35.08 6.01
C SER A 352 -13.28 35.89 7.28
N GLY A 353 -13.09 35.24 8.44
CA GLY A 353 -12.79 35.92 9.70
C GLY A 353 -11.50 36.74 9.63
N GLY A 354 -10.44 36.20 9.02
CA GLY A 354 -9.19 36.93 8.78
C GLY A 354 -9.35 38.15 7.88
N ILE A 355 -10.17 38.05 6.83
CA ILE A 355 -10.51 39.18 5.94
C ILE A 355 -11.26 40.24 6.73
N ILE A 356 -12.31 39.87 7.48
CA ILE A 356 -13.07 40.79 8.32
C ILE A 356 -12.14 41.52 9.30
N LEU A 357 -11.21 40.82 9.96
CA LEU A 357 -10.25 41.45 10.86
C LEU A 357 -9.26 42.39 10.14
N LEU A 358 -8.81 42.03 8.94
CA LEU A 358 -7.96 42.89 8.11
C LEU A 358 -8.68 44.20 7.75
N PHE A 359 -9.94 44.11 7.30
CA PHE A 359 -10.75 45.29 6.95
C PHE A 359 -11.09 46.11 8.19
N THR A 360 -11.38 45.47 9.32
CA THR A 360 -11.55 46.13 10.62
C THR A 360 -10.35 47.01 10.98
N PHE A 361 -9.12 46.50 10.79
CA PHE A 361 -7.90 47.28 11.03
C PHE A 361 -7.78 48.47 10.06
N LEU A 362 -8.06 48.26 8.78
CA LEU A 362 -8.05 49.32 7.76
C LEU A 362 -9.07 50.42 8.09
N TYR A 363 -10.29 50.05 8.47
CA TYR A 363 -11.33 50.99 8.91
C TYR A 363 -10.98 51.72 10.19
N THR A 364 -10.27 51.07 11.12
CA THR A 364 -9.78 51.71 12.34
C THR A 364 -8.69 52.74 12.04
N TYR A 365 -7.81 52.43 11.08
CA TYR A 365 -6.75 53.34 10.63
C TYR A 365 -7.33 54.61 9.97
N PHE A 366 -8.20 54.43 8.97
CA PHE A 366 -8.81 55.55 8.21
C PHE A 366 -9.95 56.26 8.98
N GLY A 367 -10.71 55.51 9.77
CA GLY A 367 -11.92 55.96 10.46
C GLY A 367 -13.18 55.75 9.62
N ILE A 368 -14.30 55.52 10.31
CA ILE A 368 -15.65 55.38 9.72
C ILE A 368 -16.56 56.51 10.21
N VAL A 369 -17.65 56.77 9.50
CA VAL A 369 -18.64 57.79 9.88
C VAL A 369 -19.77 57.12 10.65
N ASP A 370 -20.04 57.63 11.84
CA ASP A 370 -21.17 57.21 12.67
C ASP A 370 -22.36 58.16 12.42
N ASN A 371 -23.38 57.66 11.71
CA ASN A 371 -24.53 58.49 11.33
C ASN A 371 -25.47 58.74 12.52
N LEU A 372 -25.31 58.01 13.63
CA LEU A 372 -26.13 58.17 14.84
C LEU A 372 -25.61 59.30 15.76
N ILE A 373 -24.34 59.68 15.62
CA ILE A 373 -23.68 60.71 16.45
C ILE A 373 -23.16 61.84 15.56
N ASN A 374 -24.06 62.73 15.09
CA ASN A 374 -23.73 63.95 14.34
C ASN A 374 -22.72 63.76 13.16
N ASN A 375 -22.73 62.59 12.49
CA ASN A 375 -21.75 62.23 11.45
C ASN A 375 -20.29 62.34 11.92
N GLY A 376 -20.05 62.07 13.20
CA GLY A 376 -18.72 62.03 13.79
C GLY A 376 -17.89 60.88 13.23
N THR A 377 -16.56 61.05 13.20
CA THR A 377 -15.66 59.98 12.81
C THR A 377 -15.37 59.07 14.00
N SER A 378 -15.78 57.80 13.90
CA SER A 378 -15.44 56.76 14.87
C SER A 378 -14.22 55.97 14.40
N LYS A 379 -13.25 55.81 15.31
CA LYS A 379 -12.13 54.88 15.17
C LYS A 379 -12.20 53.75 16.21
N ASN A 380 -13.36 53.55 16.82
CA ASN A 380 -13.54 52.49 17.79
C ASN A 380 -13.48 51.13 17.07
N ILE A 381 -12.56 50.26 17.52
CA ILE A 381 -12.35 48.92 16.95
C ILE A 381 -13.64 48.10 16.88
N PHE A 382 -14.55 48.25 17.85
CA PHE A 382 -15.81 47.52 17.88
C PHE A 382 -16.79 48.02 16.81
N ASN A 383 -16.87 49.34 16.58
CA ASN A 383 -17.72 49.91 15.53
C ASN A 383 -17.16 49.54 14.14
N CYS A 384 -15.83 49.58 13.97
CA CYS A 384 -15.17 49.14 12.74
C CYS A 384 -15.36 47.65 12.46
N LEU A 385 -15.32 46.81 13.50
CA LEU A 385 -15.55 45.37 13.38
C LEU A 385 -16.99 45.08 12.97
N TYR A 386 -17.95 45.71 13.64
CA TYR A 386 -19.36 45.61 13.28
C TYR A 386 -19.62 46.09 11.85
N PHE A 387 -19.05 47.24 11.44
CA PHE A 387 -19.15 47.73 10.06
C PHE A 387 -18.57 46.74 9.04
N SER A 388 -17.40 46.15 9.31
CA SER A 388 -16.77 45.14 8.46
C SER A 388 -17.63 43.87 8.34
N ILE A 389 -18.17 43.34 9.46
CA ILE A 389 -19.05 42.17 9.44
C ILE A 389 -20.29 42.41 8.57
N VAL A 390 -20.97 43.56 8.77
CA VAL A 390 -22.20 43.91 8.06
C VAL A 390 -21.94 44.17 6.58
N THR A 391 -20.79 44.74 6.24
CA THR A 391 -20.35 44.96 4.85
C THR A 391 -20.00 43.65 4.17
N PHE A 392 -19.19 42.81 4.81
CA PHE A 392 -18.77 41.51 4.30
C PHE A 392 -19.94 40.55 4.08
N THR A 393 -20.94 40.57 4.98
CA THR A 393 -22.18 39.79 4.83
C THR A 393 -23.21 40.44 3.92
N THR A 394 -22.91 41.62 3.37
CA THR A 394 -23.79 42.41 2.49
C THR A 394 -25.13 42.81 3.13
N LEU A 395 -25.22 42.85 4.46
CA LEU A 395 -26.44 43.21 5.20
C LEU A 395 -26.75 44.72 5.15
N GLY A 396 -25.74 45.57 5.39
CA GLY A 396 -25.83 47.04 5.29
C GLY A 396 -26.94 47.73 6.09
N PHE A 397 -26.82 47.82 7.43
CA PHE A 397 -27.85 48.48 8.28
C PHE A 397 -27.95 50.01 8.11
N GLY A 398 -26.95 50.68 7.52
CA GLY A 398 -26.98 52.12 7.20
C GLY A 398 -26.68 53.08 8.38
N ASP A 399 -26.46 52.53 9.56
CA ASP A 399 -26.02 53.22 10.78
C ASP A 399 -24.58 53.73 10.70
N LEU A 400 -23.70 52.96 10.07
CA LEU A 400 -22.31 53.30 9.81
C LEU A 400 -22.06 53.42 8.31
N SER A 401 -21.24 54.39 7.92
CA SER A 401 -20.85 54.59 6.52
C SER A 401 -19.35 54.83 6.37
N PRO A 402 -18.74 54.46 5.23
CA PRO A 402 -17.36 54.81 4.98
C PRO A 402 -17.26 56.34 4.88
N GLN A 403 -16.14 56.89 5.37
CA GLN A 403 -15.82 58.30 5.12
C GLN A 403 -15.97 58.65 3.63
N PRO A 404 -16.32 59.90 3.30
CA PRO A 404 -16.52 60.37 1.93
C PRO A 404 -15.20 60.50 1.13
N ILE A 405 -14.28 59.57 1.34
CA ILE A 405 -13.01 59.43 0.65
C ILE A 405 -13.18 58.35 -0.43
N PRO A 406 -12.84 58.63 -1.71
CA PRO A 406 -13.02 57.68 -2.80
C PRO A 406 -12.34 56.32 -2.58
N THR A 407 -11.15 56.31 -1.98
CA THR A 407 -10.39 55.09 -1.72
C THR A 407 -11.08 54.17 -0.72
N LEU A 408 -11.69 54.71 0.34
CA LEU A 408 -12.38 53.93 1.36
C LEU A 408 -13.70 53.35 0.84
N ARG A 409 -14.40 54.10 -0.02
CA ARG A 409 -15.60 53.59 -0.72
C ARG A 409 -15.25 52.40 -1.62
N LEU A 410 -14.17 52.52 -2.40
CA LEU A 410 -13.69 51.41 -3.23
C LEU A 410 -13.31 50.19 -2.38
N LEU A 411 -12.64 50.41 -1.25
CA LEU A 411 -12.24 49.36 -0.31
C LEU A 411 -13.46 48.64 0.27
N THR A 412 -14.50 49.39 0.66
CA THR A 412 -15.78 48.85 1.15
C THR A 412 -16.48 48.02 0.07
N SER A 413 -16.50 48.50 -1.18
CA SER A 413 -17.06 47.74 -2.30
C SER A 413 -16.30 46.44 -2.58
N ILE A 414 -14.96 46.46 -2.47
CA ILE A 414 -14.13 45.26 -2.62
C ILE A 414 -14.42 44.26 -1.49
N GLU A 415 -14.58 44.72 -0.25
CA GLU A 415 -14.95 43.86 0.88
C GLU A 415 -16.28 43.15 0.66
N ALA A 416 -17.32 43.91 0.28
CA ALA A 416 -18.65 43.36 0.02
C ALA A 416 -18.61 42.34 -1.14
N PHE A 417 -17.86 42.63 -2.19
CA PHE A 417 -17.67 41.71 -3.31
C PHE A 417 -16.96 40.42 -2.87
N ILE A 418 -15.86 40.53 -2.13
CA ILE A 418 -15.13 39.37 -1.58
C ILE A 418 -16.05 38.55 -0.67
N GLY A 419 -16.84 39.21 0.18
CA GLY A 419 -17.80 38.56 1.07
C GLY A 419 -18.84 37.73 0.34
N ALA A 420 -19.43 38.27 -0.72
CA ALA A 420 -20.37 37.53 -1.58
C ALA A 420 -19.74 36.26 -2.19
N PHE A 421 -18.50 36.37 -2.71
CA PHE A 421 -17.76 35.22 -3.24
C PHE A 421 -17.42 34.18 -2.17
N MET A 422 -17.01 34.63 -0.98
CA MET A 422 -16.67 33.73 0.12
C MET A 422 -17.91 32.99 0.65
N MET A 423 -19.08 33.65 0.69
CA MET A 423 -20.34 32.99 1.04
C MET A 423 -20.72 31.92 0.01
N ALA A 424 -20.63 32.24 -1.28
CA ALA A 424 -20.89 31.26 -2.35
C ALA A 424 -19.92 30.06 -2.28
N LEU A 425 -18.64 30.32 -2.00
CA LEU A 425 -17.62 29.29 -1.84
C LEU A 425 -17.86 28.41 -0.60
N PHE A 426 -18.31 29.01 0.50
CA PHE A 426 -18.71 28.27 1.69
C PHE A 426 -19.87 27.32 1.38
N ILE A 427 -20.93 27.82 0.71
CA ILE A 427 -22.07 27.00 0.31
C ILE A 427 -21.62 25.86 -0.61
N TYR A 428 -20.79 26.13 -1.62
CA TYR A 428 -20.25 25.11 -2.53
C TYR A 428 -19.49 24.01 -1.76
N THR A 429 -18.56 24.40 -0.89
CA THR A 429 -17.75 23.43 -0.14
C THR A 429 -18.55 22.67 0.91
N PHE A 430 -19.53 23.32 1.54
CA PHE A 430 -20.45 22.69 2.47
C PHE A 430 -21.35 21.67 1.76
N ALA A 431 -21.95 22.05 0.63
CA ALA A 431 -22.79 21.17 -0.19
C ALA A 431 -22.00 19.97 -0.71
N ARG A 432 -20.78 20.17 -1.20
CA ARG A 432 -19.90 19.07 -1.61
C ARG A 432 -19.58 18.11 -0.46
N ARG A 433 -19.32 18.64 0.74
CA ARG A 433 -19.00 17.84 1.93
C ARG A 433 -20.20 17.05 2.48
N THR A 434 -21.41 17.58 2.33
CA THR A 434 -22.63 17.02 2.95
C THR A 434 -23.53 16.27 1.97
N GLY A 435 -23.62 16.74 0.72
CA GLY A 435 -24.52 16.23 -0.33
C GLY A 435 -23.83 15.53 -1.50
N GLY A 436 -22.50 15.47 -1.55
CA GLY A 436 -21.75 14.66 -2.52
C GLY A 436 -21.59 13.20 -2.08
N ARG A 437 -22.66 12.59 -1.57
CA ARG A 437 -22.72 11.18 -1.13
C ARG A 437 -23.65 10.40 -2.04
#